data_AF-A0A3P7K6N1-F1
#
_entry.id   AF-A0A3P7K6N1-F1
#
_cell.length_a   1.000
_cell.length_b   1.000
_cell.length_c   1.000
_cell.angle_alpha   90.00
_cell.angle_beta   90.00
_cell.angle_gamma   90.00
#
_symmetry.space_group_name_H-M   'P 1'
#
loop_
_entity.id
_entity.type
_entity.pdbx_description
1 polymer ?
#
loop_
_entity_poly.entity_id
_entity_poly.type
_entity_poly.pdbx_seq_one_letter_code
_entity_poly.pdbx_strand_id
1 'polypeptide(L)'
;AGVAITQSKKDCEVMKKAVVSLSYLIQVPGIRTVAVVKKVITVYSQLYPFILKWAAGLRNAEVERCWEAFSVLEGRIMQHIDSDNEGICTQTIRFLETVILAQTLRTEVS
;
A
#
# COMPACT_ATOMS: atom_id res chain seq x y z
N ALA A 1 -5.51 26.97 10.97
CA ALA A 1 -5.93 25.71 11.63
C ALA A 1 -7.06 24.98 10.86
N GLY A 2 -8.16 25.63 10.48
CA GLY A 2 -9.32 24.96 9.85
C GLY A 2 -9.04 24.24 8.51
N VAL A 3 -8.27 24.85 7.61
CA VAL A 3 -7.99 24.29 6.26
C VAL A 3 -7.12 23.02 6.30
N ALA A 4 -6.15 22.97 7.23
CA ALA A 4 -5.27 21.80 7.41
C ALA A 4 -6.04 20.59 7.97
N ILE A 5 -7.01 20.83 8.87
CA ILE A 5 -7.86 19.79 9.44
C ILE A 5 -8.82 19.23 8.37
N THR A 6 -9.37 20.08 7.50
CA THR A 6 -10.25 19.62 6.40
C THR A 6 -9.50 18.83 5.34
N GLN A 7 -8.24 19.19 5.02
CA GLN A 7 -7.41 18.45 4.08
C GLN A 7 -7.05 17.06 4.62
N SER A 8 -6.63 16.98 5.89
CA SER A 8 -6.30 15.71 6.57
C SER A 8 -7.49 14.74 6.58
N LYS A 9 -8.71 15.22 6.85
CA LYS A 9 -9.94 14.40 6.80
C LYS A 9 -10.24 13.87 5.39
N LYS A 10 -10.09 14.71 4.37
CA LYS A 10 -10.29 14.29 2.97
C LYS A 10 -9.28 13.21 2.56
N ASP A 11 -8.03 13.37 2.97
CA ASP A 11 -6.97 12.40 2.70
C ASP A 11 -7.27 11.06 3.40
N CYS A 12 -7.75 11.08 4.65
CA CYS A 12 -8.18 9.86 5.36
C CYS A 12 -9.28 9.10 4.62
N GLU A 13 -10.31 9.78 4.13
CA GLU A 13 -11.41 9.15 3.39
C GLU A 13 -10.95 8.53 2.07
N VAL A 14 -10.06 9.20 1.35
CA VAL A 14 -9.46 8.67 0.12
C VAL A 14 -8.60 7.43 0.42
N MET A 15 -7.77 7.48 1.47
CA MET A 15 -6.91 6.37 1.88
C MET A 15 -7.72 5.15 2.32
N LYS A 16 -8.79 5.34 3.12
CA LYS A 16 -9.72 4.27 3.50
C LYS A 16 -10.35 3.62 2.27
N LYS A 17 -10.85 4.43 1.33
CA LYS A 17 -11.46 3.89 0.10
C LYS A 17 -10.46 3.10 -0.72
N ALA A 18 -9.21 3.57 -0.80
CA ALA A 18 -8.14 2.88 -1.51
C ALA A 18 -7.83 1.52 -0.88
N VAL A 19 -7.58 1.46 0.44
CA VAL A 19 -7.23 0.19 1.10
C VAL A 19 -8.37 -0.83 1.03
N VAL A 20 -9.62 -0.39 1.19
CA VAL A 20 -10.80 -1.27 1.06
C VAL A 20 -10.92 -1.83 -0.35
N SER A 21 -10.79 -0.97 -1.37
CA SER A 21 -10.93 -1.39 -2.78
C SER A 21 -9.82 -2.37 -3.18
N LEU A 22 -8.56 -2.07 -2.86
CA LEU A 22 -7.43 -2.95 -3.18
C LEU A 22 -7.51 -4.27 -2.42
N SER A 23 -7.89 -4.23 -1.14
CA SER A 23 -8.10 -5.43 -0.32
C SER A 23 -9.20 -6.32 -0.88
N TYR A 24 -10.30 -5.73 -1.35
CA TYR A 24 -11.39 -6.49 -1.97
C TYR A 24 -10.94 -7.20 -3.25
N LEU A 25 -10.24 -6.49 -4.13
CA LEU A 25 -9.75 -7.02 -5.41
C LEU A 25 -8.79 -8.21 -5.26
N ILE A 26 -7.93 -8.20 -4.24
CA ILE A 26 -6.94 -9.27 -4.03
C ILE A 26 -7.47 -10.46 -3.23
N GLN A 27 -8.59 -10.33 -2.53
CA GLN A 27 -9.11 -11.40 -1.65
C GLN A 27 -10.27 -12.18 -2.26
N VAL A 28 -11.15 -11.53 -3.02
CA VAL A 28 -12.40 -12.15 -3.46
C VAL A 28 -12.15 -13.20 -4.56
N PRO A 29 -12.44 -14.50 -4.31
CA PRO A 29 -12.08 -15.58 -5.23
C PRO A 29 -12.66 -15.44 -6.65
N GLY A 30 -13.83 -14.81 -6.81
CA GLY A 30 -14.46 -14.58 -8.11
C GLY A 30 -13.89 -13.40 -8.91
N ILE A 31 -13.08 -12.55 -8.29
CA ILE A 31 -12.51 -11.33 -8.91
C ILE A 31 -10.98 -11.45 -9.06
N ARG A 32 -10.35 -12.24 -8.18
CA ARG A 32 -8.91 -12.45 -8.09
C ARG A 32 -8.37 -13.25 -9.28
N THR A 33 -8.28 -12.59 -10.42
CA THR A 33 -7.56 -13.08 -11.60
C THR A 33 -6.09 -12.67 -11.53
N VAL A 34 -5.22 -13.35 -12.28
CA VAL A 34 -3.80 -13.00 -12.39
C VAL A 34 -3.62 -11.53 -12.79
N ALA A 35 -4.42 -11.04 -13.73
CA ALA A 35 -4.38 -9.65 -14.17
C ALA A 35 -4.75 -8.66 -13.05
N VAL A 36 -5.77 -9.00 -12.27
CA VAL A 36 -6.20 -8.18 -11.12
C VAL A 36 -5.14 -8.14 -10.03
N VAL A 37 -4.55 -9.29 -9.68
CA VAL A 37 -3.46 -9.35 -8.67
C VAL A 37 -2.28 -8.48 -9.11
N LYS A 38 -1.80 -8.66 -10.34
CA LYS A 38 -0.72 -7.82 -10.92
C LYS A 38 -1.07 -6.33 -10.85
N LYS A 39 -2.32 -5.97 -11.19
CA LYS A 39 -2.77 -4.58 -11.15
C LYS A 39 -2.81 -4.03 -9.73
N VAL A 40 -3.28 -4.81 -8.76
CA VAL A 40 -3.28 -4.42 -7.34
C VAL A 40 -1.86 -4.18 -6.85
N ILE A 41 -0.93 -5.10 -7.12
CA ILE A 41 0.49 -4.95 -6.74
C ILE A 41 1.06 -3.67 -7.35
N THR A 42 0.88 -3.48 -8.67
CA THR A 42 1.38 -2.28 -9.38
C THR A 42 0.84 -0.98 -8.77
N VAL A 43 -0.47 -0.90 -8.53
CA VAL A 43 -1.09 0.30 -7.97
C VAL A 43 -0.62 0.53 -6.54
N TYR A 44 -0.54 -0.53 -5.73
CA TYR A 44 -0.09 -0.41 -4.35
C TYR A 44 1.38 0.04 -4.26
N SER A 45 2.28 -0.50 -5.10
CA SER A 45 3.67 -0.04 -5.19
C SER A 45 3.78 1.46 -5.47
N GLN A 46 2.96 1.98 -6.39
CA GLN A 46 2.96 3.39 -6.74
C GLN A 46 2.43 4.28 -5.62
N LEU A 47 1.43 3.79 -4.88
CA LEU A 47 0.83 4.53 -3.77
C LEU A 47 1.66 4.48 -2.50
N TYR A 48 2.47 3.43 -2.32
CA TYR A 48 3.19 3.15 -1.08
C TYR A 48 3.96 4.35 -0.50
N PRO A 49 4.78 5.09 -1.27
CA PRO A 49 5.51 6.24 -0.73
C PRO A 49 4.59 7.37 -0.26
N PHE A 50 3.46 7.57 -0.93
CA PHE A 50 2.47 8.60 -0.57
C PHE A 50 1.72 8.22 0.70
N ILE A 51 1.32 6.94 0.82
CA ILE A 51 0.67 6.40 2.01
C ILE A 51 1.60 6.52 3.21
N LEU A 52 2.87 6.11 3.06
CA LEU A 52 3.87 6.16 4.12
C LEU A 52 4.12 7.59 4.60
N LYS A 53 4.30 8.54 3.67
CA LYS A 53 4.48 9.96 4.00
C LYS A 53 3.27 10.55 4.71
N TRP A 54 2.06 10.20 4.26
CA TRP A 54 0.81 10.63 4.88
C TRP A 54 0.65 10.07 6.29
N ALA A 55 0.86 8.76 6.47
CA ALA A 55 0.74 8.09 7.75
C ALA A 55 1.77 8.60 8.78
N ALA A 56 3.01 8.87 8.35
CA ALA A 56 4.04 9.43 9.22
C ALA A 56 3.77 10.89 9.62
N GLY A 57 3.09 11.66 8.76
CA GLY A 57 2.85 13.10 8.96
C GLY A 57 1.71 13.45 9.90
N LEU A 58 0.85 12.50 10.27
CA LEU A 58 -0.36 12.75 11.06
C LEU A 58 -0.46 11.74 12.21
N ARG A 59 -0.43 12.23 13.45
CA ARG A 59 -0.62 11.39 14.64
C ARG A 59 -2.07 11.46 15.10
N ASN A 60 -2.92 10.62 14.51
CA ASN A 60 -4.30 10.43 14.95
C ASN A 60 -4.72 8.95 14.84
N ALA A 61 -5.67 8.53 15.68
CA ALA A 61 -6.09 7.12 15.77
C ALA A 61 -6.75 6.59 14.48
N GLU A 62 -7.30 7.47 13.65
CA GLU A 62 -7.93 7.10 12.38
C GLU A 62 -6.89 6.75 11.31
N VAL A 63 -5.82 7.54 11.24
CA VAL A 63 -4.65 7.33 10.38
C VAL A 63 -3.93 6.05 10.80
N GLU A 64 -3.74 5.83 12.10
CA GLU A 64 -3.14 4.59 12.62
C GLU A 64 -3.92 3.34 12.20
N ARG A 65 -5.25 3.33 12.35
CA ARG A 65 -6.09 2.21 11.89
C ARG A 65 -6.04 2.02 10.39
N CYS A 66 -6.02 3.12 9.62
CA CYS A 66 -5.92 3.05 8.17
C CYS A 66 -4.55 2.52 7.72
N TRP A 67 -3.47 2.92 8.41
CA TRP A 67 -2.13 2.41 8.19
C TRP A 67 -2.04 0.91 8.49
N GLU A 68 -2.60 0.46 9.61
CA GLU A 68 -2.67 -0.97 9.95
C GLU A 68 -3.37 -1.78 8.85
N ALA A 69 -4.46 -1.27 8.29
CA ALA A 69 -5.14 -1.91 7.17
C ALA A 69 -4.25 -2.00 5.91
N PHE A 70 -3.42 -0.99 5.65
CA PHE A 70 -2.43 -1.04 4.56
C PHE A 70 -1.30 -2.04 4.85
N SER A 71 -0.81 -2.13 6.09
CA SER A 71 0.17 -3.14 6.49
C SER A 71 -0.37 -4.57 6.32
N VAL A 72 -1.66 -4.79 6.59
CA VAL A 72 -2.32 -6.07 6.30
C VAL A 72 -2.39 -6.34 4.80
N LEU A 73 -2.73 -5.34 3.97
CA LEU A 73 -2.73 -5.47 2.51
C LEU A 73 -1.32 -5.78 1.97
N GLU A 74 -0.30 -5.12 2.50
CA GLU A 74 1.11 -5.41 2.20
C GLU A 74 1.45 -6.86 2.52
N GLY A 75 1.09 -7.36 3.71
CA GLY A 75 1.28 -8.76 4.08
C GLY A 75 0.61 -9.75 3.11
N ARG A 76 -0.60 -9.42 2.61
CA ARG A 76 -1.29 -10.24 1.59
C ARG A 76 -0.57 -10.23 0.25
N ILE A 77 -0.03 -9.08 -0.17
CA ILE A 77 0.79 -9.00 -1.39
C ILE A 77 2.05 -9.84 -1.24
N MET A 78 2.69 -9.81 -0.06
CA MET A 78 3.89 -10.59 0.23
C MET A 78 3.68 -12.10 0.17
N GLN A 79 2.45 -12.60 0.40
CA GLN A 79 2.12 -14.02 0.21
C GLN A 79 2.27 -14.49 -1.25
N HIS A 80 2.39 -13.57 -2.21
CA HIS A 80 2.60 -13.88 -3.62
C HIS A 80 4.09 -13.94 -4.03
N ILE A 81 5.03 -13.86 -3.08
CA ILE A 81 6.47 -13.91 -3.40
C ILE A 81 6.88 -15.24 -4.03
N ASP A 82 6.25 -16.34 -3.62
CA ASP A 82 6.50 -17.70 -4.13
C ASP A 82 5.37 -18.19 -5.05
N SER A 83 4.68 -17.27 -5.73
CA SER A 83 3.57 -17.60 -6.64
C SER A 83 4.06 -18.38 -7.86
N ASP A 84 3.37 -19.50 -8.21
CA ASP A 84 3.61 -20.28 -9.44
C ASP A 84 3.50 -19.44 -10.73
N ASN A 85 2.75 -18.34 -10.69
CA ASN A 85 2.80 -17.34 -11.75
C ASN A 85 4.04 -16.46 -11.61
N GLU A 86 5.06 -16.74 -12.43
CA GLU A 86 6.34 -16.00 -12.46
C GLU A 86 6.15 -14.48 -12.59
N GLY A 87 5.16 -14.05 -13.37
CA GLY A 87 4.87 -12.63 -13.54
C GLY A 87 4.25 -11.95 -12.31
N ILE A 88 3.57 -12.71 -11.44
CA ILE A 88 3.12 -12.21 -10.13
C ILE A 88 4.32 -12.17 -9.18
N CYS A 89 5.07 -13.27 -9.07
CA CYS A 89 6.29 -13.37 -8.25
C CYS A 89 7.24 -12.19 -8.54
N THR A 90 7.56 -11.95 -9.81
CA THR A 90 8.42 -10.84 -10.25
C THR A 90 7.91 -9.48 -9.78
N GLN A 91 6.60 -9.23 -9.87
CA GLN A 91 6.02 -7.95 -9.43
C GLN A 91 6.05 -7.80 -7.91
N THR A 92 5.83 -8.88 -7.16
CA THR A 92 5.95 -8.87 -5.69
C THR A 92 7.38 -8.54 -5.25
N ILE A 93 8.39 -9.10 -5.92
CA ILE A 93 9.81 -8.77 -5.65
C ILE A 93 10.10 -7.29 -5.91
N ARG A 94 9.62 -6.73 -7.04
CA ARG A 94 9.76 -5.30 -7.35
C ARG A 94 9.01 -4.39 -6.37
N PHE A 95 7.85 -4.84 -5.89
CA PHE A 95 7.13 -4.16 -4.83
C PHE A 95 7.96 -4.12 -3.54
N LEU A 96 8.54 -5.24 -3.12
CA LEU A 96 9.40 -5.30 -1.94
C LEU A 96 10.61 -4.37 -2.06
N GLU A 97 11.25 -4.30 -3.23
CA GLU A 97 12.33 -3.35 -3.51
C GLU A 97 11.86 -1.89 -3.25
N THR A 98 10.66 -1.54 -3.69
CA THR A 98 10.06 -0.23 -3.47
C THR A 98 9.81 0.05 -1.98
N VAL A 99 9.29 -0.95 -1.25
CA VAL A 99 9.04 -0.85 0.20
C VAL A 99 10.33 -0.62 0.96
N ILE A 100 11.35 -1.45 0.70
CA ILE A 100 12.66 -1.35 1.36
C ILE A 100 13.26 0.03 1.10
N LEU A 101 13.27 0.50 -0.13
CA LEU A 101 13.80 1.83 -0.47
C LEU A 101 13.02 2.97 0.20
N ALA A 102 11.71 2.83 0.37
CA ALA A 102 10.87 3.84 1.00
C ALA A 102 11.01 3.87 2.53
N GLN A 103 11.30 2.73 3.16
CA GLN A 103 11.42 2.60 4.61
C GLN A 103 12.88 2.73 5.12
N THR A 104 13.86 2.60 4.24
CA THR A 104 15.28 2.71 4.62
C THR A 104 15.73 4.17 4.63
N LEU A 105 16.53 4.55 5.62
CA LEU A 105 17.17 5.87 5.65
C LEU A 105 18.11 6.02 4.44
N ARG A 106 18.02 7.15 3.74
CA ARG A 106 19.05 7.48 2.74
C ARG A 106 20.35 7.80 3.48
N THR A 107 21.32 6.91 3.37
CA THR A 107 22.70 7.25 3.70
C THR A 107 23.26 8.05 2.54
N GLU A 108 23.39 9.37 2.72
CA GLU A 108 24.27 10.16 1.86
C GLU A 108 25.70 9.71 2.14
N VAL A 109 26.31 9.00 1.19
CA VAL A 109 27.75 8.73 1.24
C VAL A 109 28.43 10.06 0.94
N SER A 110 28.80 10.78 2.00
CA SER A 110 29.62 12.00 1.95
C SER A 110 31.08 11.65 1.68
#